data_AF-S3X5F3-F1
#
_entry.id   AF-S3X5F3-F1
#
_cell.length_a   1.000
_cell.length_b   1.000
_cell.length_c   1.000
_cell.angle_alpha   90.00
_cell.angle_beta   90.00
_cell.angle_gamma   90.00
#
_symmetry.space_group_name_H-M   'P 1'
#
loop_
_entity.id
_entity.type
_entity.pdbx_description
1 polymer ?
#
loop_
_entity_poly.entity_id
_entity_poly.type
_entity_poly.pdbx_seq_one_letter_code
_entity_poly.pdbx_strand_id
1 'polypeptide(L)'
;MTDCDRAWALTAMLLGIHQSEEVAISMAAWLDRVGSTGFPRLDAHIRPNPLAGEDIRVRAGVIAAQAGLVWLAYRLTRRSATATRWVTSALVIGWAAAFCMHITVSVRTRSFMPGTATSILPGLPGAFIVFRKIWTLTR
;
A
#
# COMPACT_ATOMS: atom_id res chain seq x y z
N MET A 1 -21.18 -14.16 -2.57
CA MET A 1 -20.15 -13.26 -2.01
C MET A 1 -20.82 -12.35 -0.99
N THR A 2 -20.43 -12.41 0.28
CA THR A 2 -21.02 -11.58 1.34
C THR A 2 -20.57 -10.13 1.23
N ASP A 3 -21.20 -9.21 1.96
CA ASP A 3 -20.74 -7.82 1.99
C ASP A 3 -19.37 -7.65 2.68
N CYS A 4 -19.05 -8.53 3.65
CA CYS A 4 -17.70 -8.62 4.20
C CYS A 4 -16.68 -9.08 3.14
N ASP A 5 -17.04 -10.05 2.29
CA ASP A 5 -16.18 -10.48 1.18
C ASP A 5 -15.94 -9.33 0.18
N ARG A 6 -16.97 -8.53 -0.11
CA ARG A 6 -16.87 -7.35 -0.98
C ARG A 6 -15.95 -6.27 -0.39
N ALA A 7 -16.08 -5.99 0.92
CA ALA A 7 -15.21 -5.04 1.60
C ALA A 7 -13.73 -5.46 1.54
N TRP A 8 -13.46 -6.75 1.74
CA TRP A 8 -12.12 -7.32 1.58
C TRP A 8 -11.62 -7.28 0.14
N ALA A 9 -12.46 -7.61 -0.85
CA ALA A 9 -12.09 -7.56 -2.25
C ALA A 9 -11.68 -6.15 -2.69
N LEU A 10 -12.45 -5.13 -2.31
CA LEU A 10 -12.12 -3.72 -2.60
C LEU A 10 -10.81 -3.29 -1.92
N THR A 11 -10.59 -3.71 -0.67
CA THR A 11 -9.37 -3.43 0.08
C THR A 11 -8.15 -4.08 -0.58
N ALA A 12 -8.25 -5.38 -0.88
CA ALA A 12 -7.17 -6.13 -1.53
C ALA A 12 -6.84 -5.57 -2.92
N MET A 13 -7.85 -5.14 -3.68
CA MET A 13 -7.65 -4.50 -4.98
C MET A 13 -6.87 -3.18 -4.86
N LEU A 14 -7.23 -2.32 -3.91
CA LEU A 14 -6.50 -1.06 -3.67
C LEU A 14 -5.04 -1.31 -3.30
N LEU A 15 -4.81 -2.23 -2.35
CA LEU A 15 -3.47 -2.63 -1.91
C LEU A 15 -2.66 -3.20 -3.08
N GLY A 16 -3.24 -4.15 -3.82
CA GLY A 16 -2.57 -4.85 -4.92
C GLY A 16 -2.16 -3.93 -6.07
N ILE A 17 -3.00 -2.96 -6.43
CA ILE A 17 -2.65 -1.98 -7.47
C ILE A 17 -1.39 -1.20 -7.06
N HIS A 18 -1.34 -0.71 -5.83
CA HIS A 18 -0.15 0.02 -5.35
C HIS A 18 1.10 -0.85 -5.31
N GLN A 19 0.97 -2.06 -4.78
CA GLN A 19 2.08 -3.00 -4.64
C GLN A 19 2.69 -3.40 -6.01
N SER A 20 1.92 -3.35 -7.11
CA SER A 20 2.44 -3.62 -8.45
C SER A 20 3.57 -2.67 -8.88
N GLU A 21 3.49 -1.40 -8.49
CA GLU A 21 4.51 -0.40 -8.80
C GLU A 21 5.79 -0.64 -7.97
N GLU A 22 5.64 -1.02 -6.69
CA GLU A 22 6.75 -1.34 -5.79
C GLU A 22 7.48 -2.64 -6.19
N VAL A 23 6.79 -3.64 -6.77
CA VAL A 23 7.48 -4.78 -7.40
C VAL A 23 8.30 -4.31 -8.59
N ALA A 24 7.69 -3.53 -9.48
CA ALA A 24 8.25 -3.22 -10.78
C ALA A 24 9.47 -2.29 -10.70
N ILE A 25 9.48 -1.35 -9.75
CA ILE A 25 10.47 -0.27 -9.70
C ILE A 25 11.12 -0.20 -8.32
N SER A 26 12.45 -0.31 -8.27
CA SER A 26 13.22 -0.22 -7.02
C SER A 26 13.24 1.21 -6.46
N MET A 27 12.79 1.35 -5.20
CA MET A 27 12.94 2.59 -4.44
C MET A 27 14.40 2.87 -4.08
N ALA A 28 15.21 1.86 -3.79
CA ALA A 28 16.64 2.03 -3.50
C ALA A 28 17.39 2.59 -4.71
N ALA A 29 17.19 2.01 -5.90
CA ALA A 29 17.80 2.53 -7.13
C ALA A 29 17.32 3.95 -7.47
N TRP A 30 16.05 4.27 -7.18
CA TRP A 30 15.57 5.65 -7.29
C TRP A 30 16.26 6.58 -6.27
N LEU A 31 16.37 6.16 -5.02
CA LEU A 31 17.00 6.94 -3.95
C LEU A 31 18.47 7.20 -4.23
N ASP A 32 19.20 6.23 -4.80
CA ASP A 32 20.60 6.41 -5.17
C ASP A 32 20.79 7.42 -6.32
N ARG A 33 19.82 7.52 -7.24
CA ARG A 33 19.83 8.56 -8.28
C ARG A 33 19.44 9.94 -7.76
N VAL A 34 18.49 10.01 -6.82
CA VAL A 34 17.97 11.27 -6.26
C VAL A 34 18.83 11.78 -5.09
N GLY A 35 19.60 10.90 -4.47
CA GLY A 35 20.47 11.15 -3.32
C GLY A 35 19.77 11.00 -1.97
N SER A 36 18.62 11.66 -1.79
CA SER A 36 17.88 11.66 -0.52
C SER A 36 16.39 11.97 -0.72
N THR A 37 15.53 11.40 0.12
CA THR A 37 14.12 11.84 0.25
C THR A 37 13.97 13.20 0.91
N GLY A 38 15.05 13.73 1.49
CA GLY A 38 15.07 14.92 2.34
C GLY A 38 14.48 14.68 3.74
N PHE A 39 14.23 13.42 4.10
CA PHE A 39 13.83 12.97 5.44
C PHE A 39 14.80 11.87 5.90
N PRO A 40 15.77 12.16 6.79
CA PRO A 40 16.83 11.22 7.14
C PRO A 40 16.34 9.88 7.69
N ARG A 41 15.24 9.88 8.46
CA ARG A 41 14.61 8.65 8.98
C ARG A 41 14.03 7.78 7.88
N LEU A 42 13.49 8.40 6.81
CA LEU A 42 12.95 7.67 5.68
C LEU A 42 14.08 7.08 4.83
N ASP A 43 15.16 7.83 4.60
CA ASP A 43 16.36 7.31 3.91
C ASP A 43 16.94 6.10 4.66
N ALA A 44 17.07 6.22 5.98
CA ALA A 44 17.55 5.13 6.84
C ALA A 44 16.60 3.93 6.87
N HIS A 45 15.31 4.13 6.60
CA HIS A 45 14.33 3.05 6.50
C HIS A 45 14.37 2.37 5.11
N ILE A 46 14.47 3.15 4.02
CA ILE A 46 14.45 2.64 2.64
C ILE A 46 15.68 1.75 2.37
N ARG A 47 16.88 2.20 2.76
CA ARG A 47 18.14 1.52 2.41
C ARG A 47 18.23 0.05 2.85
N PRO A 48 17.83 -0.34 4.08
CA PRO A 48 17.83 -1.73 4.50
C PRO A 48 16.54 -2.49 4.13
N ASN A 49 15.52 -1.83 3.59
CA ASN A 49 14.22 -2.46 3.37
C ASN A 49 14.26 -3.39 2.13
N PRO A 50 13.99 -4.70 2.28
CA PRO A 50 14.03 -5.64 1.16
C PRO A 50 12.99 -5.33 0.07
N LEU A 51 11.87 -4.70 0.42
CA LEU A 51 10.86 -4.26 -0.55
C LEU A 51 11.34 -3.07 -1.40
N ALA A 52 12.26 -2.26 -0.87
CA ALA A 52 12.85 -1.14 -1.59
C ALA A 52 14.05 -1.54 -2.45
N GLY A 53 14.69 -2.67 -2.14
CA GLY A 53 15.94 -3.14 -2.77
C GLY A 53 15.84 -3.37 -4.28
N GLU A 54 16.97 -3.69 -4.91
CA GLU A 54 17.05 -3.81 -6.38
C GLU A 54 16.59 -5.17 -6.91
N ASP A 55 16.71 -6.24 -6.12
CA ASP A 55 16.33 -7.59 -6.54
C ASP A 55 14.80 -7.75 -6.61
N ILE A 56 14.28 -7.85 -7.83
CA ILE A 56 12.85 -8.05 -8.10
C ILE A 56 12.29 -9.33 -7.47
N ARG A 57 13.08 -10.40 -7.33
CA ARG A 57 12.64 -11.66 -6.73
C ARG A 57 12.42 -11.48 -5.24
N VAL A 58 13.32 -10.75 -4.57
CA VAL A 58 13.17 -10.39 -3.15
C VAL A 58 11.94 -9.51 -2.96
N ARG A 59 11.76 -8.46 -3.78
CA ARG A 59 10.56 -7.61 -3.72
C ARG A 59 9.27 -8.39 -3.92
N ALA A 60 9.22 -9.25 -4.94
CA ALA A 60 8.09 -10.11 -5.21
C ALA A 60 7.80 -11.08 -4.06
N GLY A 61 8.85 -11.64 -3.43
CA GLY A 61 8.73 -12.49 -2.25
C GLY A 61 8.14 -11.75 -1.04
N VAL A 62 8.58 -10.52 -0.77
CA VAL A 62 8.01 -9.68 0.31
C VAL A 62 6.52 -9.40 0.03
N ILE A 63 6.17 -9.06 -1.21
CA ILE A 63 4.78 -8.78 -1.59
C ILE A 63 3.91 -10.03 -1.51
N ALA A 64 4.43 -11.19 -1.91
CA ALA A 64 3.74 -12.46 -1.73
C ALA A 64 3.48 -12.77 -0.24
N ALA A 65 4.46 -12.50 0.64
CA ALA A 65 4.29 -12.64 2.08
C ALA A 65 3.21 -11.69 2.62
N GLN A 66 3.22 -10.41 2.21
CA GLN A 66 2.17 -9.44 2.58
C GLN A 66 0.79 -9.87 2.08
N ALA A 67 0.68 -10.39 0.86
CA ALA A 67 -0.57 -10.93 0.32
C ALA A 67 -1.07 -12.12 1.15
N GLY A 68 -0.16 -12.98 1.62
CA GLY A 68 -0.48 -14.07 2.56
C GLY A 68 -1.04 -13.55 3.89
N LEU A 69 -0.46 -12.48 4.44
CA LEU A 69 -0.95 -11.84 5.67
C LEU A 69 -2.34 -11.20 5.48
N VAL A 70 -2.55 -10.50 4.35
CA VAL A 70 -3.85 -9.94 3.99
C VAL A 70 -4.90 -11.06 3.85
N TRP A 71 -4.54 -12.16 3.21
CA TRP A 71 -5.42 -13.33 3.08
C TRP A 71 -5.75 -13.94 4.45
N LEU A 72 -4.77 -14.08 5.35
CA LEU A 72 -5.02 -14.57 6.70
C LEU A 72 -5.97 -13.64 7.48
N ALA A 73 -5.74 -12.33 7.42
CA ALA A 73 -6.61 -11.34 8.05
C ALA A 73 -8.06 -11.42 7.50
N TYR A 74 -8.21 -11.64 6.19
CA TYR A 74 -9.50 -11.92 5.57
C TYR A 74 -10.15 -13.17 6.17
N ARG A 75 -9.42 -14.30 6.24
CA ARG A 75 -9.95 -15.57 6.79
C ARG A 75 -10.43 -15.41 8.22
N LEU A 76 -9.71 -14.65 9.03
CA LEU A 76 -10.01 -14.44 10.45
C LEU A 76 -11.20 -13.50 10.68
N THR A 77 -11.44 -12.53 9.80
CA THR A 77 -12.42 -11.46 10.05
C THR A 77 -13.69 -11.55 9.21
N ARG A 78 -13.69 -12.26 8.07
CA ARG A 78 -14.80 -12.26 7.09
C ARG A 78 -16.18 -12.68 7.60
N ARG A 79 -16.25 -13.31 8.78
CA ARG A 79 -17.50 -13.73 9.44
C ARG A 79 -18.05 -12.69 10.42
N SER A 80 -17.33 -11.60 10.66
CA SER A 80 -17.73 -10.52 11.55
C SER A 80 -17.68 -9.18 10.82
N ALA A 81 -18.82 -8.52 10.73
CA ALA A 81 -18.94 -7.20 10.10
C ALA A 81 -18.07 -6.16 10.84
N THR A 82 -18.12 -6.14 12.17
CA THR A 82 -17.29 -5.25 13.00
C THR A 82 -15.80 -5.48 12.82
N ALA A 83 -15.34 -6.75 12.85
CA ALA A 83 -13.92 -7.05 12.68
C ALA A 83 -13.44 -6.72 11.27
N THR A 84 -14.24 -7.08 10.25
CA THR A 84 -13.95 -6.73 8.86
C THR A 84 -13.84 -5.23 8.69
N ARG A 85 -14.79 -4.46 9.25
CA ARG A 85 -14.80 -2.99 9.17
C ARG A 85 -13.52 -2.39 9.70
N TRP A 86 -13.13 -2.75 10.93
CA TRP A 86 -11.97 -2.15 11.58
C TRP A 86 -10.67 -2.55 10.90
N VAL A 87 -10.49 -3.83 10.56
CA VAL A 87 -9.25 -4.29 9.92
C VAL A 87 -9.09 -3.69 8.52
N THR A 88 -10.13 -3.74 7.68
CA THR A 88 -10.07 -3.15 6.34
C THR A 88 -9.93 -1.63 6.38
N SER A 89 -10.58 -0.95 7.34
CA SER A 89 -10.39 0.50 7.56
C SER A 89 -8.95 0.83 7.94
N ALA A 90 -8.35 0.07 8.85
CA ALA A 90 -6.96 0.27 9.27
C ALA A 90 -5.99 0.07 8.09
N LEU A 91 -6.19 -0.97 7.28
CA LEU A 91 -5.41 -1.20 6.07
C LEU A 91 -5.53 -0.04 5.07
N VAL A 92 -6.75 0.42 4.79
CA VAL A 92 -6.98 1.53 3.84
C VAL A 92 -6.38 2.84 4.35
N ILE A 93 -6.52 3.15 5.64
CA ILE A 93 -5.91 4.36 6.23
C ILE A 93 -4.38 4.26 6.20
N GLY A 94 -3.82 3.09 6.55
CA GLY A 94 -2.38 2.86 6.48
C GLY A 94 -1.82 3.06 5.07
N TRP A 95 -2.49 2.51 4.06
CA TRP A 95 -2.11 2.73 2.65
C TRP A 95 -2.30 4.18 2.21
N ALA A 96 -3.35 4.87 2.66
CA ALA A 96 -3.51 6.29 2.37
C ALA A 96 -2.36 7.14 2.93
N ALA A 97 -1.84 6.79 4.12
CA ALA A 97 -0.66 7.44 4.66
C ALA A 97 0.59 7.17 3.81
N ALA A 98 0.77 5.95 3.29
CA ALA A 98 1.82 5.63 2.33
C ALA A 98 1.66 6.47 1.05
N PHE A 99 0.45 6.57 0.50
CA PHE A 99 0.19 7.38 -0.70
C PHE A 99 0.59 8.85 -0.50
N CYS A 100 0.21 9.44 0.63
CA CYS A 100 0.63 10.79 1.00
C CYS A 100 2.16 10.91 1.09
N MET A 101 2.85 9.90 1.61
CA MET A 101 4.31 9.87 1.68
C MET A 101 4.93 9.88 0.27
N HIS A 102 4.51 8.99 -0.63
CA HIS A 102 5.03 8.95 -2.01
C HIS A 102 4.83 10.29 -2.73
N ILE A 103 3.63 10.88 -2.63
CA ILE A 103 3.35 12.19 -3.23
C ILE A 103 4.24 13.28 -2.61
N THR A 104 4.33 13.33 -1.28
CA THR A 104 5.11 14.35 -0.57
C THR A 104 6.59 14.28 -0.94
N VAL A 105 7.15 13.07 -0.96
CA VAL A 105 8.55 12.86 -1.31
C VAL A 105 8.81 13.19 -2.77
N SER A 106 7.90 12.82 -3.67
CA SER A 106 8.00 13.16 -5.09
C SER A 106 7.99 14.68 -5.32
N VAL A 107 7.06 15.40 -4.68
CA VAL A 107 7.00 16.87 -4.75
C VAL A 107 8.29 17.49 -4.19
N ARG A 108 8.74 17.01 -3.03
CA ARG A 108 9.93 17.54 -2.34
C ARG A 108 11.21 17.35 -3.14
N THR A 109 11.40 16.16 -3.71
CA THR A 109 12.60 15.80 -4.49
C THR A 109 12.51 16.23 -5.95
N ARG A 110 11.35 16.76 -6.38
CA ARG A 110 11.05 17.08 -7.79
C ARG A 110 11.32 15.88 -8.70
N SER A 111 11.01 14.68 -8.22
CA SER A 111 11.25 13.42 -8.91
C SER A 111 10.03 12.50 -8.73
N PHE A 112 10.00 11.38 -9.47
CA PHE A 112 8.91 10.42 -9.37
C PHE A 112 9.33 9.22 -8.51
N MET A 113 9.02 9.27 -7.22
CA MET A 113 9.28 8.16 -6.31
C MET A 113 8.43 6.95 -6.72
N PRO A 114 8.99 5.73 -6.81
CA PRO A 114 8.22 4.52 -7.04
C PRO A 114 7.06 4.41 -6.06
N GLY A 115 5.86 4.16 -6.56
CA GLY A 115 4.61 4.16 -5.81
C GLY A 115 3.76 5.43 -6.02
N THR A 116 4.30 6.47 -6.66
CA THR A 116 3.59 7.75 -6.83
C THR A 116 2.46 7.67 -7.86
N ALA A 117 2.62 6.90 -8.95
CA ALA A 117 1.58 6.82 -9.98
C ALA A 117 0.30 6.24 -9.39
N THR A 118 0.47 5.10 -8.70
CA THR A 118 -0.61 4.39 -8.03
C THR A 118 -1.12 5.12 -6.79
N SER A 119 -0.36 6.06 -6.20
CA SER A 119 -0.79 6.95 -5.12
C SER A 119 -1.74 8.06 -5.57
N ILE A 120 -1.65 8.48 -6.84
CA ILE A 120 -2.54 9.48 -7.43
C ILE A 120 -3.77 8.78 -8.04
N LEU A 121 -3.54 7.76 -8.89
CA LEU A 121 -4.60 7.02 -9.58
C LEU A 121 -4.32 5.50 -9.54
N PRO A 122 -5.12 4.71 -8.80
CA PRO A 122 -6.34 5.10 -8.07
C PRO A 122 -6.08 5.72 -6.69
N GLY A 123 -4.86 5.70 -6.15
CA GLY A 123 -4.47 5.91 -4.74
C GLY A 123 -5.43 6.65 -3.81
N LEU A 124 -5.18 7.92 -3.47
CA LEU A 124 -5.99 8.63 -2.48
C LEU A 124 -7.51 8.68 -2.80
N PRO A 125 -7.93 8.95 -4.05
CA PRO A 125 -9.35 8.88 -4.42
C PRO A 125 -9.96 7.49 -4.19
N GLY A 126 -9.22 6.45 -4.55
CA GLY A 126 -9.57 5.05 -4.39
C GLY A 126 -9.66 4.67 -2.92
N ALA A 127 -8.70 5.08 -2.10
CA ALA A 127 -8.73 4.89 -0.65
C ALA A 127 -9.99 5.50 -0.02
N PHE A 128 -10.34 6.73 -0.41
CA PHE A 128 -11.57 7.36 0.06
C PHE A 128 -12.84 6.59 -0.35
N ILE A 129 -12.93 6.19 -1.62
CA ILE A 129 -14.08 5.42 -2.13
C ILE A 129 -14.20 4.07 -1.41
N VAL A 130 -13.08 3.33 -1.31
CA VAL A 130 -13.03 2.02 -0.65
C VAL A 130 -13.39 2.16 0.83
N PHE A 131 -12.85 3.14 1.54
CA PHE A 131 -13.18 3.42 2.93
C PHE A 131 -14.69 3.63 3.12
N ARG A 132 -15.31 4.50 2.31
CA ARG A 132 -16.77 4.71 2.38
C ARG A 132 -17.57 3.44 2.09
N LYS A 133 -17.13 2.63 1.14
CA LYS A 133 -17.78 1.36 0.80
C LYS A 133 -17.66 0.35 1.94
N ILE A 134 -16.51 0.21 2.59
CA ILE A 134 -16.33 -0.63 3.78
C ILE A 134 -17.40 -0.31 4.82
N TRP A 135 -17.55 0.96 5.19
CA TRP A 135 -18.48 1.40 6.23
C TRP A 135 -19.96 1.25 5.84
N THR A 136 -20.26 1.18 4.54
CA THR A 136 -21.63 0.93 4.05
C THR A 136 -21.93 -0.56 4.01
N LEU A 137 -20.98 -1.39 3.57
CA LEU A 137 -21.12 -2.83 3.41
C LEU A 137 -21.09 -3.60 4.72
N THR A 138 -20.38 -3.08 5.72
CA THR A 138 -20.18 -3.78 7.00
C THR A 138 -21.07 -3.25 8.11
N ARG A 139 -22.18 -2.54 7.80
CA ARG A 139 -23.05 -1.88 8.78
C ARG A 139 -23.56 -2.83 9.87
#